data_AF-A0A9Q4IUN3-F1
#
_entry.id   AF-A0A9Q4IUN3-F1
#
_cell.length_a   1.000
_cell.length_b   1.000
_cell.length_c   1.000
_cell.angle_alpha   90.00
_cell.angle_beta   90.00
_cell.angle_gamma   90.00
#
_symmetry.space_group_name_H-M   'P 1'
#
loop_
_entity.id
_entity.type
_entity.pdbx_description
1 polymer ?
#
loop_
_entity_poly.entity_id
_entity_poly.type
_entity_poly.pdbx_seq_one_letter_code
_entity_poly.pdbx_strand_id
1 'polypeptide(L)'
;SHIIKVITDWIDTTNLVVVGGRGLAKSTVIQARRSADCVYDMPGAPLAFVGNTYTNLRDNIMPAVKTGWELMGLYEGVHYVSSCRPPESWRRRCSVIVDDYKNT
;
A
#
# COMPACT_ATOMS: atom_id res chain seq x y z
N SER A 1 -5.73 6.39 -17.84
CA SER A 1 -4.87 5.59 -16.94
C SER A 1 -4.90 4.08 -17.16
N HIS A 2 -5.83 3.52 -17.96
CA HIS A 2 -5.88 2.07 -18.22
C HIS A 2 -4.64 1.51 -18.95
N ILE A 3 -4.00 2.27 -19.84
CA ILE A 3 -2.87 1.77 -20.63
C ILE A 3 -1.61 1.55 -19.77
N ILE A 4 -1.36 2.45 -18.81
CA ILE A 4 -0.21 2.36 -17.90
C ILE A 4 -0.37 1.14 -16.98
N LYS A 5 -1.60 0.88 -16.53
CA LYS A 5 -1.93 -0.33 -15.77
C LYS A 5 -1.54 -1.58 -16.55
N VAL A 6 -2.07 -1.74 -17.76
CA VAL A 6 -1.85 -2.94 -18.59
C VAL A 6 -0.36 -3.18 -18.84
N ILE A 7 0.40 -2.15 -19.16
CA ILE A 7 1.85 -2.27 -19.41
C ILE A 7 2.59 -2.69 -18.13
N THR A 8 2.23 -2.10 -16.99
CA THR A 8 2.90 -2.41 -15.72
C THR A 8 2.63 -3.84 -15.26
N ASP A 9 1.40 -4.32 -15.45
CA ASP A 9 1.01 -5.69 -15.11
C ASP A 9 1.65 -6.72 -16.04
N TRP A 10 1.83 -6.38 -17.32
CA TRP A 10 2.40 -7.29 -18.31
C TRP A 10 3.88 -7.59 -18.07
N ILE A 11 4.63 -6.60 -17.58
CA ILE A 11 6.08 -6.71 -17.40
C ILE A 11 6.40 -7.35 -16.03
N ASP A 12 5.48 -7.28 -15.05
CA ASP A 12 5.56 -7.84 -13.69
C ASP A 12 6.98 -8.01 -13.13
N THR A 13 7.73 -6.90 -13.10
CA THR A 13 9.14 -6.94 -12.71
C THR A 13 9.27 -6.96 -11.19
N THR A 14 10.27 -7.66 -10.65
CA THR A 14 10.62 -7.62 -9.22
C THR A 14 10.89 -6.19 -8.72
N ASN A 15 11.64 -5.39 -9.48
CA ASN A 15 11.89 -3.97 -9.19
C ASN A 15 11.33 -3.10 -10.32
N LEU A 16 10.39 -2.23 -9.98
CA LEU A 16 9.70 -1.35 -10.92
C LEU A 16 9.96 0.10 -10.57
N VAL A 17 10.54 0.85 -11.50
CA VAL A 17 10.72 2.30 -11.40
C VAL A 17 9.78 3.00 -12.37
N VAL A 18 8.82 3.77 -11.85
CA VAL A 18 7.85 4.53 -12.68
C VAL A 18 8.05 6.02 -12.49
N VAL A 19 8.48 6.69 -13.56
CA VAL A 19 8.53 8.15 -13.64
C VAL A 19 7.40 8.62 -14.53
N GLY A 20 6.66 9.64 -14.10
CA GLY A 20 5.69 10.28 -14.98
C GLY A 20 5.08 11.54 -14.38
N GLY A 21 4.30 12.26 -15.17
CA GLY A 21 3.61 13.49 -14.76
C GLY A 21 2.63 13.33 -13.59
N ARG A 22 2.20 14.48 -13.02
CA ARG A 22 1.18 14.56 -11.96
C ARG A 22 -0.16 14.02 -12.48
N GLY A 23 -0.93 13.35 -11.61
CA GLY A 23 -2.26 12.83 -11.96
C GLY A 23 -2.28 11.50 -12.74
N LEU A 24 -1.13 10.89 -13.01
CA LEU A 24 -1.06 9.59 -13.72
C LEU A 24 -1.41 8.36 -12.85
N ALA A 25 -2.13 8.54 -11.74
CA ALA A 25 -2.62 7.47 -10.88
C ALA A 25 -1.55 6.47 -10.38
N LYS A 26 -0.30 6.91 -10.23
CA LYS A 26 0.83 6.07 -9.75
C LYS A 26 0.53 5.45 -8.39
N SER A 27 0.01 6.25 -7.46
CA SER A 27 -0.31 5.79 -6.10
C SER A 27 -1.58 4.92 -6.08
N THR A 28 -2.62 5.32 -6.81
CA THR A 28 -3.93 4.64 -6.81
C THR A 28 -3.94 3.31 -7.57
N VAL A 29 -3.12 3.16 -8.61
CA VAL A 29 -3.16 1.97 -9.47
C VAL A 29 -1.91 1.12 -9.33
N ILE A 30 -0.72 1.72 -9.48
CA ILE A 30 0.53 0.94 -9.52
C ILE A 30 0.93 0.50 -8.11
N GLN A 31 1.02 1.45 -7.17
CA GLN A 31 1.44 1.16 -5.80
C GLN A 31 0.39 0.36 -5.04
N ALA A 32 -0.90 0.74 -5.14
CA ALA A 32 -1.98 0.01 -4.49
C ALA A 32 -2.08 -1.46 -4.95
N ARG A 33 -1.91 -1.72 -6.25
CA ARG A 33 -1.96 -3.09 -6.77
C ARG A 33 -0.81 -3.93 -6.28
N ARG A 34 0.42 -3.45 -6.47
CA ARG A 34 1.61 -4.22 -6.10
C ARG A 34 1.63 -4.49 -4.60
N SER A 35 1.19 -3.54 -3.78
CA SER A 35 1.07 -3.77 -2.34
C SER A 35 -0.03 -4.79 -2.00
N ALA A 36 -1.16 -4.79 -2.69
CA ALA A 36 -2.18 -5.82 -2.53
C ALA A 36 -1.66 -7.22 -2.93
N ASP A 37 -1.00 -7.33 -4.09
CA ASP A 37 -0.41 -8.58 -4.58
C ASP A 37 0.61 -9.13 -3.56
N CYS A 38 1.51 -8.27 -3.04
CA CYS A 38 2.44 -8.67 -1.98
C CYS A 38 1.75 -9.18 -0.70
N VAL A 39 0.60 -8.61 -0.33
CA VAL A 39 -0.17 -9.06 0.85
C VAL A 39 -0.77 -10.45 0.62
N TYR A 40 -1.23 -10.75 -0.60
CA TYR A 40 -1.79 -12.06 -0.95
C TYR A 40 -0.71 -13.12 -1.14
N ASP A 41 0.41 -12.78 -1.79
CA ASP A 41 1.50 -13.71 -2.08
C ASP A 41 2.35 -14.04 -0.85
N MET A 42 2.53 -13.06 0.05
CA MET A 42 3.39 -13.18 1.24
C MET A 42 2.65 -12.76 2.51
N PRO A 43 1.66 -13.56 2.98
CA PRO A 43 0.90 -13.23 4.17
C PRO A 43 1.80 -13.17 5.40
N GLY A 44 1.79 -12.02 6.09
CA GLY A 44 2.57 -11.78 7.31
C GLY A 44 3.93 -11.13 7.09
N ALA A 45 4.35 -10.93 5.83
CA ALA A 45 5.60 -10.24 5.52
C ALA A 45 5.55 -8.73 5.86
N PRO A 46 6.70 -8.13 6.23
CA PRO A 46 6.81 -6.69 6.39
C PRO A 46 6.71 -5.99 5.04
N LEU A 47 5.84 -4.98 4.93
CA LEU A 47 5.83 -4.04 3.81
C LEU A 47 5.92 -2.61 4.37
N ALA A 48 6.68 -1.76 3.68
CA ALA A 48 6.88 -0.37 4.06
C ALA A 48 6.65 0.57 2.88
N PHE A 49 5.92 1.66 3.13
CA PHE A 49 5.82 2.78 2.20
C PHE A 49 6.79 3.88 2.64
N VAL A 50 7.62 4.35 1.71
CA VAL A 50 8.61 5.39 1.96
C VAL A 50 8.32 6.59 1.06
N GLY A 51 8.45 7.79 1.61
CA GLY A 51 8.25 9.05 0.88
C GLY A 51 9.05 10.19 1.48
N ASN A 52 9.08 11.34 0.78
CA ASN A 52 9.92 12.48 1.16
C ASN A 52 9.63 13.04 2.56
N THR A 53 8.36 13.07 2.97
CA THR A 53 7.95 13.47 4.33
C THR A 53 6.75 12.64 4.76
N TYR A 54 6.63 12.44 6.08
CA TYR A 54 5.49 11.72 6.65
C TYR A 54 4.15 12.39 6.29
N THR A 55 4.08 13.71 6.39
CA THR A 55 2.89 14.51 6.04
C THR A 55 2.48 14.32 4.58
N ASN A 56 3.44 14.37 3.66
CA ASN A 56 3.14 14.14 2.23
C ASN A 56 2.64 12.71 1.98
N LEU A 57 3.24 11.73 2.65
CA LEU A 57 2.82 10.34 2.54
C LEU A 57 1.40 10.15 3.08
N ARG A 58 1.10 10.71 4.25
CA ARG A 58 -0.21 10.64 4.91
C ARG A 58 -1.31 11.37 4.14
N ASP A 59 -1.04 12.56 3.62
CA ASP A 59 -2.09 13.44 3.08
C ASP A 59 -2.31 13.23 1.57
N ASN A 60 -1.27 12.86 0.82
CA ASN A 60 -1.36 12.74 -0.64
C ASN A 60 -1.27 11.29 -1.14
N ILE A 61 -0.39 10.46 -0.56
CA ILE A 61 -0.08 9.13 -1.11
C ILE A 61 -1.02 8.07 -0.53
N MET A 62 -1.14 7.98 0.79
CA MET A 62 -1.93 6.95 1.47
C MET A 62 -3.43 7.02 1.12
N PRO A 63 -4.09 8.18 1.01
CA PRO A 63 -5.50 8.22 0.61
C PRO A 63 -5.70 7.66 -0.79
N ALA A 64 -4.81 8.01 -1.72
CA ALA A 64 -4.84 7.49 -3.07
C ALA A 64 -4.61 5.96 -3.12
N VAL A 65 -3.70 5.44 -2.29
CA VAL A 65 -3.44 4.00 -2.17
C VAL A 65 -4.65 3.27 -1.58
N LYS A 66 -5.25 3.80 -0.50
CA LYS A 66 -6.45 3.24 0.13
C LYS A 66 -7.62 3.14 -0.84
N THR A 67 -7.86 4.18 -1.66
CA THR A 67 -8.86 4.10 -2.74
C THR A 67 -8.55 2.98 -3.73
N GLY A 68 -7.27 2.77 -4.06
CA GLY A 68 -6.85 1.65 -4.91
C GLY A 68 -7.09 0.28 -4.28
N TRP A 69 -6.87 0.16 -2.97
CA TRP A 69 -7.14 -1.04 -2.18
C TRP A 69 -8.63 -1.36 -2.10
N GLU A 70 -9.49 -0.36 -1.89
CA GLU A 70 -10.95 -0.55 -1.88
C GLU A 70 -11.45 -1.09 -3.22
N LEU A 71 -10.90 -0.62 -4.34
CA LEU A 71 -11.20 -1.14 -5.67
C LEU A 71 -10.75 -2.60 -5.88
N MET A 72 -9.87 -3.10 -5.03
CA MET A 72 -9.38 -4.48 -5.02
C MET A 72 -10.05 -5.34 -3.93
N GLY A 73 -10.98 -4.77 -3.16
CA GLY A 73 -11.69 -5.47 -2.08
C GLY A 73 -10.96 -5.46 -0.74
N LEU A 74 -9.89 -4.67 -0.58
CA LEU A 74 -9.22 -4.44 0.69
C LEU A 74 -9.87 -3.24 1.40
N TYR A 75 -10.32 -3.43 2.63
CA TYR A 75 -11.13 -2.47 3.37
C TYR A 75 -10.54 -2.22 4.75
N GLU A 76 -10.56 -0.95 5.18
CA GLU A 76 -10.11 -0.55 6.51
C GLU A 76 -11.01 -1.16 7.60
N GLY A 77 -10.40 -1.69 8.66
CA GLY A 77 -11.09 -2.37 9.76
C GLY A 77 -11.38 -3.85 9.52
N VAL A 78 -11.32 -4.33 8.27
CA VAL A 78 -11.43 -5.76 7.94
C VAL A 78 -10.05 -6.33 7.59
N HIS A 79 -9.38 -5.72 6.62
CA HIS A 79 -8.14 -6.23 6.03
C HIS A 79 -6.89 -5.50 6.53
N TYR A 80 -7.01 -4.21 6.83
CA TYR A 80 -5.92 -3.42 7.39
C TYR A 80 -6.44 -2.41 8.42
N VAL A 81 -5.55 -1.90 9.27
CA VAL A 81 -5.84 -0.81 10.21
C VAL A 81 -4.84 0.33 10.02
N SER A 82 -5.25 1.57 10.25
CA SER A 82 -4.41 2.76 10.14
C SER A 82 -4.49 3.58 11.43
N SER A 83 -3.35 4.11 11.89
CA SER A 83 -3.27 5.03 13.06
C SER A 83 -3.89 4.50 14.36
N CYS A 84 -4.09 3.19 14.43
CA CYS A 84 -4.64 2.48 15.58
C CYS A 84 -3.72 1.29 15.87
N ARG A 85 -3.75 0.84 17.13
CA ARG A 85 -3.03 -0.37 17.52
C ARG A 85 -3.59 -1.57 16.75
N PRO A 86 -2.74 -2.45 16.16
CA PRO A 86 -3.21 -3.65 15.51
C PRO A 86 -3.96 -4.56 16.51
N PRO A 87 -5.03 -5.26 16.07
CA PRO A 87 -5.74 -6.22 16.92
C PRO A 87 -4.79 -7.28 17.48
N GLU A 88 -5.03 -7.70 18.72
CA GLU A 88 -4.18 -8.70 19.38
C GLU A 88 -4.14 -10.04 18.61
N SER A 89 -5.25 -10.37 17.94
CA SER A 89 -5.35 -11.57 17.08
C SER A 89 -4.42 -11.53 15.86
N TRP A 90 -3.84 -10.39 15.50
CA TRP A 90 -2.90 -10.23 14.38
C TRP A 90 -1.44 -10.33 14.84
N ARG A 91 -1.19 -10.15 16.15
CA ARG A 91 0.16 -10.09 16.73
C ARG A 91 1.00 -11.35 16.49
N ARG A 92 0.37 -12.53 16.40
CA ARG A 92 1.06 -13.80 16.11
C ARG A 92 1.22 -14.08 14.61
N ARG A 93 0.56 -13.31 13.75
CA ARG A 93 0.48 -13.53 12.30
C ARG A 93 1.36 -12.57 11.50
N CYS A 94 1.67 -11.40 12.04
CA CYS A 94 2.54 -10.41 11.41
C CYS A 94 3.97 -10.54 11.97
N SER A 95 4.97 -10.58 11.09
CA SER A 95 6.37 -10.70 11.49
C SER A 95 6.94 -9.41 12.10
N VAL A 96 6.29 -8.26 11.89
CA VAL A 96 6.68 -6.97 12.46
C VAL A 96 5.69 -6.56 13.53
N ILE A 97 6.22 -6.36 14.73
CA ILE A 97 5.51 -5.74 15.84
C ILE A 97 5.64 -4.23 15.65
N VAL A 98 4.56 -3.59 15.17
CA VAL A 98 4.48 -2.12 15.15
C VAL A 98 4.23 -1.66 16.57
N ASP A 99 5.30 -1.32 17.29
CA ASP A 99 5.24 -0.84 18.68
C ASP A 99 4.81 0.64 18.77
N ASP A 100 5.19 1.45 17.77
CA ASP A 100 4.83 2.86 17.70
C ASP A 100 3.83 3.12 16.56
N TYR A 101 2.61 3.47 16.94
CA TYR A 101 1.49 3.78 16.05
C TYR A 101 1.05 5.25 16.18
N LYS A 102 1.67 5.99 17.12
CA LYS A 102 1.31 7.36 17.42
C LYS A 102 2.10 8.28 16.48
N ASN A 103 1.36 9.09 15.74
CA ASN A 103 1.91 10.06 14.78
C ASN A 103 2.48 11.30 15.50
N THR A 104 3.33 11.09 16.51
CA THR A 104 3.95 12.17 17.30
C THR A 104 5.26 12.64 16.68
#